data_AF-A0A2M7S029-F1
#
_entry.id   AF-A0A2M7S029-F1
#
_cell.length_a   1.000
_cell.length_b   1.000
_cell.length_c   1.000
_cell.angle_alpha   90.00
_cell.angle_beta   90.00
_cell.angle_gamma   90.00
#
_symmetry.space_group_name_H-M   'P 1'
#
loop_
_entity.id
_entity.type
_entity.pdbx_description
1 polymer ?
#
loop_
_entity_poly.entity_id
_entity_poly.type
_entity_poly.pdbx_seq_one_letter_code
_entity_poly.pdbx_strand_id
1 'polypeptide(L)' 'MFELYQEVAKRYQRPSLVYERKLIALAKRGNPKAKEELLFLQIGFFLFRIRTILFPSLLKQYGEDKNITKVNK' A
#
# COMPACT_ATOMS: atom_id res chain seq x y z
N MET A 1 -9.69 0.11 -10.55
CA MET A 1 -8.30 0.45 -10.14
C MET A 1 -8.09 0.33 -8.63
N PHE A 2 -8.84 1.04 -7.79
CA PHE A 2 -8.63 1.02 -6.33
C PHE A 2 -8.83 -0.36 -5.66
N GLU A 3 -9.72 -1.19 -6.19
CA GLU A 3 -10.02 -2.53 -5.67
C GLU A 3 -8.85 -3.51 -5.87
N LEU A 4 -8.26 -3.52 -7.06
CA LEU A 4 -7.04 -4.31 -7.36
C LEU A 4 -5.88 -3.95 -6.42
N TYR A 5 -5.68 -2.65 -6.15
CA TYR A 5 -4.66 -2.23 -5.18
C TYR A 5 -4.98 -2.65 -3.74
N GLN A 6 -6.26 -2.74 -3.38
CA GLN A 6 -6.64 -3.29 -2.07
C GLN A 6 -6.35 -4.77 -1.97
N GLU A 7 -6.57 -5.55 -3.03
CA GLU A 7 -6.22 -6.97 -3.03
C GLU A 7 -4.71 -7.16 -2.85
N VAL A 8 -3.88 -6.37 -3.53
CA VAL A 8 -2.43 -6.37 -3.34
C VAL A 8 -2.06 -6.00 -1.91
N ALA A 9 -2.62 -4.92 -1.35
CA ALA A 9 -2.35 -4.51 0.02
C ALA A 9 -2.81 -5.54 1.07
N LYS A 10 -3.91 -6.27 0.81
CA LYS A 10 -4.40 -7.34 1.68
C LYS A 10 -3.56 -8.61 1.58
N ARG A 11 -3.11 -8.95 0.38
CA ARG A 11 -2.30 -10.14 0.11
C ARG A 11 -0.88 -10.00 0.65
N TYR A 12 -0.30 -8.81 0.51
CA TYR A 12 1.07 -8.51 0.91
C TYR A 12 1.08 -7.61 2.16
N GLN A 13 0.50 -8.14 3.23
CA GLN A 13 0.58 -7.51 4.55
C GLN A 13 1.98 -7.61 5.13
N ARG A 14 2.24 -6.79 6.14
CA ARG A 14 3.53 -6.78 6.82
C ARG A 14 3.87 -8.19 7.34
N PRO A 15 4.98 -8.78 6.89
CA PRO A 15 5.37 -10.12 7.32
C PRO A 15 5.85 -10.11 8.77
N SER A 16 6.01 -11.29 9.37
CA SER A 16 6.76 -11.40 10.62
C SER A 16 8.24 -11.06 10.39
N LEU A 17 8.89 -10.49 11.40
CA LEU A 17 10.32 -10.13 11.33
C LEU A 17 11.22 -11.33 10.99
N VAL A 18 10.86 -12.52 11.46
CA VAL A 18 11.60 -13.75 11.19
C VAL A 18 11.52 -14.12 9.71
N TYR A 19 10.32 -14.05 9.13
CA TYR A 19 10.11 -14.36 7.71
C TYR A 19 10.80 -13.34 6.81
N GLU A 20 10.70 -12.05 7.14
CA GLU A 20 11.35 -10.97 6.40
C GLU A 20 12.88 -11.13 6.39
N ARG A 21 13.49 -11.41 7.55
CA ARG A 21 14.95 -11.65 7.65
C ARG A 21 15.38 -12.85 6.82
N LYS A 22 14.59 -13.93 6.80
CA LYS A 22 14.85 -15.12 5.97
C LYS A 22 14.80 -14.77 4.49
N LEU A 23 13.79 -14.03 4.05
CA LEU A 23 13.67 -13.57 2.67
C LEU A 23 14.85 -12.69 2.27
N ILE A 24 15.25 -11.73 3.10
CA ILE A 24 16.41 -10.86 2.86
C ILE A 24 17.68 -11.69 2.72
N ALA A 25 17.90 -12.68 3.58
CA ALA A 25 19.07 -13.56 3.50
C ALA A 25 19.10 -14.35 2.18
N LEU A 26 17.95 -14.89 1.74
CA LEU A 26 17.83 -15.60 0.46
C LEU A 26 18.03 -14.67 -0.74
N ALA A 27 17.45 -13.47 -0.70
CA ALA A 27 17.59 -12.46 -1.74
C ALA A 27 19.04 -12.00 -1.91
N LYS A 28 19.77 -11.80 -0.80
CA LYS A 28 21.20 -11.48 -0.80
C LYS A 28 22.06 -12.59 -1.44
N ARG A 29 21.63 -13.85 -1.32
CA ARG A 29 22.26 -15.00 -1.99
C ARG A 29 21.87 -15.14 -3.46
N GLY A 30 21.11 -14.19 -4.02
CA GLY A 30 20.74 -14.17 -5.42
C GLY A 30 19.45 -14.91 -5.76
N ASN A 31 18.66 -15.37 -4.77
CA ASN A 31 17.41 -16.04 -5.05
C ASN A 31 16.38 -15.05 -5.67
N PRO A 32 15.93 -15.27 -6.93
CA PRO A 32 15.06 -14.32 -7.62
C PRO A 32 13.66 -14.25 -7.03
N LYS A 33 13.09 -15.40 -6.61
CA LYS A 33 11.76 -15.46 -5.99
C LYS A 33 11.73 -14.70 -4.67
N ALA A 34 12.79 -14.80 -3.87
CA ALA A 34 12.89 -14.05 -2.61
C ALA A 34 12.99 -12.53 -2.83
N LYS A 35 13.66 -12.09 -3.91
CA LYS A 35 13.70 -10.67 -4.31
C LYS A 35 12.32 -10.17 -4.74
N GLU A 36 11.63 -10.95 -5.56
CA GLU A 36 10.28 -10.64 -6.04
C GLU A 36 9.28 -10.54 -4.87
N GLU A 37 9.30 -11.52 -3.96
CA GLU A 37 8.44 -11.52 -2.77
C GLU A 37 8.67 -10.28 -1.90
N LEU A 38 9.93 -9.90 -1.66
CA LEU A 38 10.26 -8.67 -0.92
C LEU A 38 9.70 -7.42 -1.59
N LEU A 39 9.79 -7.34 -2.92
CA LEU A 39 9.24 -6.21 -3.67
C LEU A 39 7.72 -6.12 -3.51
N PHE A 40 7.02 -7.24 -3.60
CA PHE A 40 5.57 -7.26 -3.40
C PHE A 40 5.16 -6.90 -1.97
N LEU A 41 5.89 -7.37 -0.96
CA LEU A 41 5.68 -7.00 0.45
C LEU A 41 5.86 -5.48 0.66
N GLN A 42 6.88 -4.88 0.03
CA GLN A 42 7.10 -3.43 0.07
C GLN A 42 5.98 -2.66 -0.64
N ILE A 43 5.55 -3.12 -1.81
CA ILE A 43 4.44 -2.50 -2.55
C ILE A 43 3.15 -2.57 -1.73
N GLY A 44 2.81 -3.74 -1.16
CA GLY A 44 1.63 -3.92 -0.32
C GLY A 44 1.64 -2.98 0.89
N PHE A 45 2.78 -2.86 1.57
CA PHE A 45 2.95 -1.91 2.66
C PHE A 45 2.77 -0.46 2.20
N PHE A 46 3.38 -0.07 1.08
CA PHE A 46 3.26 1.29 0.55
C PHE A 46 1.81 1.64 0.18
N LEU A 47 1.09 0.74 -0.50
CA LEU A 47 -0.33 0.90 -0.82
C LEU A 47 -1.19 1.04 0.44
N PHE A 48 -0.91 0.26 1.48
CA PHE A 48 -1.58 0.39 2.77
C PHE A 48 -1.36 1.77 3.39
N ARG A 49 -0.13 2.30 3.35
CA ARG A 49 0.19 3.63 3.88
C ARG A 49 -0.46 4.75 3.05
N ILE A 50 -0.50 4.62 1.73
CA ILE A 50 -1.22 5.56 0.88
C ILE A 50 -2.69 5.63 1.33
N ARG A 51 -3.35 4.48 1.45
CA ARG A 51 -4.77 4.41 1.84
C ARG A 51 -5.03 4.98 3.23
N THR A 52 -4.16 4.72 4.20
CA THR A 52 -4.42 5.05 5.61
C THR A 52 -3.94 6.44 6.02
N ILE A 53 -3.02 7.04 5.28
CA ILE A 53 -2.41 8.33 5.65
C ILE A 53 -2.60 9.37 4.57
N LEU A 54 -2.10 9.09 3.35
CA LEU A 54 -2.14 10.07 2.27
C LEU A 54 -3.57 10.32 1.79
N PHE A 55 -4.36 9.26 1.58
CA PHE A 55 -5.71 9.38 1.03
C PHE A 55 -6.65 10.19 1.93
N PRO A 56 -6.70 9.96 3.26
CA PRO A 56 -7.48 10.81 4.15
C PRO A 56 -7.00 12.26 4.16
N SER A 57 -5.68 12.49 4.12
CA SER A 57 -5.11 13.83 4.05
C SER A 57 -5.49 14.54 2.74
N LEU A 58 -5.44 13.84 1.61
CA LEU A 58 -5.84 14.36 0.30
C LEU A 58 -7.34 14.62 0.23
N LEU A 59 -8.17 13.73 0.78
CA LEU A 59 -9.62 13.96 0.89
C LEU A 59 -9.95 15.15 1.77
N LYS A 60 -9.19 15.38 2.85
CA LYS A 60 -9.37 16.58 3.67
C LYS A 60 -8.97 17.86 2.91
N GLN A 61 -7.87 17.79 2.16
CA GLN A 61 -7.33 18.94 1.44
C GLN A 61 -8.11 19.30 0.16
N TYR A 62 -8.64 18.30 -0.55
CA TYR A 62 -9.27 18.46 -1.87
C TYR A 62 -10.73 17.99 -1.92
N GLY A 63 -11.23 17.34 -0.87
CA GLY A 63 -12.61 16.83 -0.81
C GLY A 63 -13.61 17.83 -0.22
N GLU A 64 -13.16 18.94 0.37
CA GLU A 64 -14.04 20.02 0.85
C GLU A 64 -14.73 20.80 -0.30
N ASP A 65 -14.23 20.70 -1.53
CA ASP A 65 -14.79 21.40 -2.71
C ASP A 65 -16.11 20.81 -3.24
N LYS A 66 -16.63 19.72 -2.65
CA LYS A 66 -17.88 19.09 -3.12
C LYS A 66 -19.17 19.63 -2.48
N ASN A 67 -19.10 20.65 -1.62
CA ASN A 67 -20.30 21.26 -1.04
C ASN A 67 -20.78 22.54 -1.76
N ILE A 68 -20.10 22.99 -2.82
CA ILE A 68 -20.51 24.16 -3.61
C ILE A 68 -21.40 23.75 -4.79
N THR A 69 -22.52 23.05 -4.54
CA THR A 69 -23.63 22.93 -5.52
C THR A 69 -24.96 22.52 -4.90
N LYS A 70 -25.17 22.83 -3.61
CA LYS A 70 -26.51 22.84 -2.99
C LYS A 70 -26.87 24.22 -2.45
N VAL A 71 -26.50 25.26 -3.18
CA VAL A 71 -27.12 26.58 -3.07
C VAL A 71 -27.30 27.10 -4.48
N ASN A 72 -28.42 26.76 -5.09
CA ASN A 72 -29.22 27.73 -5.81
C ASN A 72 -30.66 27.23 -5.78
N LYS A 73 -31.48 28.05 -5.11
CA LYS A 73 -32.94 28.02 -5.10
C LYS A 73 -33.50 28.05 -6.51
#